data_AF-A0A0G4KZA2-F1
#
_entry.id   AF-A0A0G4KZA2-F1
#
_cell.length_a   1.000
_cell.length_b   1.000
_cell.length_c   1.000
_cell.angle_alpha   90.00
_cell.angle_beta   90.00
_cell.angle_gamma   90.00
#
_symmetry.space_group_name_H-M   'P 1'
#
loop_
_entity.id
_entity.type
_entity.pdbx_description
1 polymer ?
#
loop_
_entity_poly.entity_id
_entity_poly.type
_entity_poly.pdbx_seq_one_letter_code
_entity_poly.pdbx_strand_id
1 'polypeptide(L)'
;MAAVVEYPHVDNAPVVKHDPPVTSLKQPIHLDFPSTTKGQKQQEHIPRPPNSWILYRQAHSRRIHEQSPGMSAGEIYLIAKAIAAMWRNESTDVKDHYKTLAAAKAQKHKERYPNYKFRASKHGGKGPAKRELLSFIASASPDAILASM
;
A
#
# COMPACT_ATOMS: atom_id res chain seq x y z
N MET A 1 -20.02 -38.01 7.96
CA MET A 1 -21.18 -38.10 7.06
C MET A 1 -21.38 -36.71 6.46
N ALA A 2 -21.03 -36.55 5.18
CA ALA A 2 -21.08 -35.27 4.48
C ALA A 2 -22.52 -35.02 3.99
N ALA A 3 -23.15 -33.94 4.47
CA ALA A 3 -24.45 -33.49 3.97
C ALA A 3 -24.21 -32.61 2.74
N VAL A 4 -24.50 -33.16 1.57
CA VAL A 4 -24.55 -32.45 0.29
C VAL A 4 -25.81 -31.59 0.29
N VAL A 5 -25.64 -30.27 0.30
CA VAL A 5 -26.73 -29.30 0.14
C VAL A 5 -27.08 -29.25 -1.34
N GLU A 6 -28.16 -29.94 -1.70
CA GLU A 6 -28.77 -29.92 -3.03
C GLU A 6 -29.49 -28.57 -3.23
N TYR A 7 -29.02 -27.77 -4.17
CA TYR A 7 -29.68 -26.52 -4.58
C TYR A 7 -30.66 -26.85 -5.72
N PRO A 8 -31.97 -26.51 -5.63
CA PRO A 8 -32.91 -26.77 -6.71
C PRO A 8 -32.61 -25.87 -7.92
N HIS A 9 -32.34 -26.54 -9.03
CA HIS A 9 -32.27 -26.02 -10.40
C HIS A 9 -33.66 -25.49 -10.80
N VAL A 10 -33.78 -24.20 -11.09
CA VAL A 10 -35.00 -23.63 -11.67
C VAL A 10 -34.88 -23.61 -13.19
N ASP A 11 -35.77 -24.38 -13.81
CA ASP A 11 -35.87 -24.59 -15.24
C ASP A 11 -36.14 -23.30 -16.02
N ASN A 12 -35.48 -23.27 -17.17
CA ASN A 12 -35.58 -22.32 -18.25
C ASN A 12 -37.02 -22.28 -18.83
N ALA A 13 -37.63 -21.09 -18.90
CA ALA A 13 -38.88 -20.85 -19.61
C ALA A 13 -38.84 -19.47 -20.33
N PRO A 14 -39.59 -19.28 -21.43
CA PRO A 14 -39.06 -18.74 -22.68
C PRO A 14 -39.16 -17.21 -22.85
N VAL A 15 -38.25 -16.72 -23.70
CA VAL A 15 -38.17 -15.37 -24.26
C VAL A 15 -39.49 -14.94 -24.92
N VAL A 16 -40.07 -13.83 -24.48
CA VAL A 16 -41.02 -13.01 -25.25
C VAL A 16 -40.43 -11.61 -25.40
N LYS A 17 -40.10 -11.26 -26.64
CA LYS A 17 -39.56 -9.95 -27.03
C LYS A 17 -40.72 -8.97 -27.16
N HIS A 18 -40.79 -7.98 -26.26
CA HIS A 18 -41.54 -6.76 -26.51
C HIS A 18 -40.57 -5.58 -26.46
N ASP A 19 -40.34 -4.98 -27.62
CA ASP A 19 -39.67 -3.70 -27.73
C ASP A 19 -40.63 -2.61 -27.21
N PRO A 20 -40.27 -1.83 -26.16
CA PRO A 20 -41.03 -0.65 -25.79
C PRO A 20 -40.72 0.52 -26.75
N PRO A 21 -41.73 1.34 -27.10
CA PRO A 21 -41.59 2.39 -28.10
C PRO A 21 -40.70 3.54 -27.61
N VAL A 22 -39.89 4.06 -28.53
CA VAL A 22 -39.11 5.30 -28.39
C VAL A 22 -40.05 6.44 -27.98
N THR A 23 -39.79 7.07 -26.84
CA THR A 23 -40.21 8.45 -26.55
C THR A 23 -39.15 9.14 -25.70
N SER A 24 -38.84 10.34 -26.15
CA SER A 24 -37.73 11.21 -25.80
C SER A 24 -37.97 12.02 -24.52
N LEU A 25 -36.87 12.56 -23.96
CA LEU A 25 -36.75 13.64 -22.97
C LEU A 25 -36.93 13.31 -21.47
N LYS A 26 -35.78 13.02 -20.82
CA LYS A 26 -35.27 13.72 -19.62
C LYS A 26 -33.85 13.19 -19.32
N GLN A 27 -32.85 13.86 -19.89
CA GLN A 27 -31.44 13.66 -19.58
C GLN A 27 -31.18 14.10 -18.13
N PRO A 28 -30.66 13.24 -17.23
CA PRO A 28 -29.98 13.69 -16.03
C PRO A 28 -28.51 13.96 -16.38
N ILE A 29 -28.15 15.24 -16.40
CA ILE A 29 -26.81 15.81 -16.24
C ILE A 29 -25.71 14.78 -15.90
N HIS A 30 -25.01 14.28 -16.93
CA HIS A 30 -23.68 13.72 -16.73
C HIS A 30 -22.80 14.91 -16.35
N LEU A 31 -22.54 15.10 -15.05
CA LEU A 31 -21.49 16.01 -14.63
C LEU A 31 -20.19 15.43 -15.18
N ASP A 32 -19.78 15.95 -16.35
CA ASP A 32 -18.45 15.78 -16.90
C ASP A 32 -17.45 16.40 -15.92
N PHE A 33 -17.13 15.66 -14.85
CA PHE A 33 -15.91 15.92 -14.11
C PHE A 33 -14.78 15.56 -15.08
N PRO A 34 -13.93 16.52 -15.50
CA PRO A 34 -12.73 16.17 -16.22
C PRO A 34 -11.87 15.38 -15.24
N SER A 35 -11.93 14.05 -15.34
CA SER A 35 -10.94 13.17 -14.74
C SER A 35 -9.62 13.52 -15.42
N THR A 36 -8.89 14.45 -14.82
CA THR A 36 -7.49 14.72 -15.14
C THR A 36 -6.67 13.56 -14.57
N THR A 37 -6.94 12.34 -15.01
CA THR A 37 -5.92 11.30 -15.01
C THR A 37 -4.95 11.68 -16.10
N LYS A 38 -3.89 12.41 -15.73
CA LYS A 38 -2.72 12.60 -16.58
C LYS A 38 -2.24 11.21 -17.00
N GLY A 39 -2.59 10.81 -18.22
CA GLY A 39 -2.07 9.65 -18.92
C GLY A 39 -0.60 9.89 -19.24
N GLN A 40 0.26 9.80 -18.24
CA GLN A 40 1.68 9.59 -18.47
C GLN A 40 1.84 8.11 -18.78
N LYS A 41 2.29 7.80 -20.00
CA LYS A 41 2.74 6.46 -20.40
C LYS A 41 3.58 5.89 -19.26
N GLN A 42 3.02 4.96 -18.50
CA GLN A 42 3.75 4.27 -17.44
C GLN A 42 4.79 3.39 -18.15
N GLN A 43 6.01 3.90 -18.29
CA GLN A 43 7.14 3.00 -18.46
C GLN A 43 7.07 2.01 -17.30
N GLU A 44 7.11 0.72 -17.62
CA GLU A 44 7.03 -0.38 -16.68
C GLU A 44 8.14 -0.25 -15.62
N HIS A 45 7.84 0.44 -14.52
CA HIS A 45 8.78 0.69 -13.45
C HIS A 45 8.86 -0.56 -12.59
N ILE A 46 9.98 -1.26 -12.69
CA ILE A 46 10.27 -2.42 -11.84
C ILE A 46 10.49 -1.93 -10.40
N PRO A 47 9.61 -2.29 -9.44
CA PRO A 47 9.77 -1.87 -8.05
C PRO A 47 10.95 -2.56 -7.39
N ARG A 48 11.47 -1.96 -6.31
CA ARG A 48 12.54 -2.57 -5.53
C ARG A 48 12.06 -3.89 -4.89
N PRO A 49 12.92 -4.92 -4.77
CA PRO A 49 12.58 -6.07 -3.96
C PRO A 49 12.35 -5.65 -2.50
N PRO A 50 11.33 -6.19 -1.81
CA PRO A 50 11.03 -5.82 -0.43
C PRO A 50 12.10 -6.36 0.52
N ASN A 51 12.51 -5.53 1.49
CA ASN A 51 13.37 -5.98 2.60
C ASN A 51 12.55 -6.67 3.72
N SER A 52 13.23 -7.14 4.77
CA SER A 52 12.61 -7.87 5.88
C SER A 52 11.52 -7.07 6.60
N TRP A 53 11.79 -5.81 6.93
CA TRP A 53 10.81 -4.91 7.56
C TRP A 53 9.57 -4.69 6.68
N ILE A 54 9.75 -4.46 5.37
CA ILE A 54 8.62 -4.26 4.46
C ILE A 54 7.72 -5.51 4.41
N LEU A 55 8.31 -6.71 4.39
CA LEU A 55 7.56 -7.96 4.44
C LEU A 55 6.80 -8.12 5.76
N TYR A 56 7.47 -7.86 6.89
CA TYR A 56 6.85 -7.91 8.22
C TYR A 56 5.67 -6.95 8.32
N ARG A 57 5.87 -5.68 7.92
CA ARG A 57 4.81 -4.66 7.96
C ARG A 57 3.63 -5.05 7.07
N GLN A 58 3.87 -5.55 5.87
CA GLN A 58 2.80 -5.98 4.96
C GLN A 58 1.94 -7.09 5.56
N ALA A 59 2.56 -8.08 6.20
CA ALA A 59 1.84 -9.18 6.84
C ALA A 59 0.95 -8.68 8.00
N HIS A 60 1.47 -7.78 8.83
CA HIS A 60 0.73 -7.24 9.97
C HIS A 60 -0.34 -6.23 9.56
N SER A 61 -0.03 -5.32 8.64
CA SER A 61 -1.01 -4.33 8.15
C SER A 61 -2.16 -5.01 7.42
N ARG A 62 -1.92 -6.11 6.70
CA ARG A 62 -2.98 -6.89 6.06
C ARG A 62 -3.99 -7.40 7.08
N ARG A 63 -3.51 -8.06 8.15
CA ARG A 63 -4.39 -8.57 9.23
C ARG A 63 -5.24 -7.46 9.85
N ILE A 64 -4.64 -6.30 10.08
CA ILE A 64 -5.33 -5.15 10.67
C ILE A 64 -6.36 -4.55 9.70
N HIS A 65 -6.03 -4.41 8.42
CA HIS A 65 -6.99 -3.94 7.41
C HIS A 65 -8.15 -4.91 7.19
N GLU A 66 -7.92 -6.22 7.26
CA GLU A 66 -8.97 -7.24 7.18
C GLU A 66 -9.96 -7.13 8.35
N GLN A 67 -9.49 -6.67 9.51
CA GLN A 67 -10.32 -6.47 10.70
C GLN A 67 -11.05 -5.13 10.73
N SER A 68 -10.60 -4.12 9.99
CA SER A 68 -11.32 -2.84 9.90
C SER A 68 -11.27 -2.27 8.47
N PRO A 69 -12.24 -2.62 7.63
CA PRO A 69 -12.35 -2.03 6.29
C PRO A 69 -12.69 -0.54 6.39
N GLY A 70 -12.10 0.29 5.52
CA GLY A 70 -12.45 1.71 5.40
C GLY A 70 -11.56 2.69 6.17
N MET A 71 -10.38 2.28 6.63
CA MET A 71 -9.44 3.17 7.32
C MET A 71 -9.01 4.38 6.47
N SER A 72 -8.94 5.52 7.12
CA SER A 72 -8.35 6.75 6.60
C SER A 72 -6.83 6.64 6.44
N ALA A 73 -6.25 7.51 5.61
CA ALA A 73 -4.81 7.58 5.44
C ALA A 73 -4.04 7.88 6.75
N GLY A 74 -4.66 8.60 7.68
CA GLY A 74 -4.08 8.88 9.00
C GLY A 74 -3.94 7.61 9.85
N GLU A 75 -4.97 6.77 9.87
CA GLU A 75 -4.97 5.51 10.63
C GLU A 75 -3.95 4.51 10.08
N ILE A 76 -3.79 4.44 8.75
CA ILE A 76 -2.76 3.62 8.09
C ILE A 76 -1.35 4.01 8.58
N TYR A 77 -1.12 5.30 8.80
CA TYR A 77 0.16 5.79 9.34
C TYR A 77 0.35 5.41 10.82
N LEU A 78 -0.70 5.51 11.64
CA LEU A 78 -0.66 5.09 13.05
C LEU A 78 -0.37 3.59 13.18
N ILE A 79 -0.98 2.75 12.33
CA ILE A 79 -0.69 1.32 12.26
C ILE A 79 0.78 1.08 11.89
N ALA A 80 1.29 1.77 10.88
CA ALA A 80 2.70 1.64 10.49
C ALA A 80 3.66 2.01 11.66
N LYS A 81 3.31 3.02 12.46
CA LYS A 81 4.04 3.38 13.68
C LYS A 81 3.99 2.28 14.74
N ALA A 82 2.80 1.74 15.02
CA ALA A 82 2.61 0.66 15.99
C ALA A 82 3.42 -0.59 15.60
N ILE A 83 3.32 -1.02 14.34
CA ILE A 83 4.10 -2.16 13.82
C ILE A 83 5.60 -1.89 13.90
N ALA A 84 6.05 -0.64 13.71
CA ALA A 84 7.47 -0.30 13.83
C ALA A 84 7.97 -0.43 15.28
N ALA A 85 7.12 -0.19 16.28
CA ALA A 85 7.44 -0.48 17.67
C ALA A 85 7.50 -2.00 17.92
N MET A 86 6.51 -2.75 17.41
CA MET A 86 6.50 -4.22 17.49
C MET A 86 7.77 -4.84 16.92
N TRP A 87 8.19 -4.42 15.71
CA TRP A 87 9.41 -4.94 15.07
C TRP A 87 10.68 -4.69 15.87
N ARG A 88 10.79 -3.57 16.60
CA ARG A 88 11.96 -3.33 17.45
C ARG A 88 12.03 -4.35 18.58
N ASN A 89 10.89 -4.65 19.19
CA ASN A 89 10.78 -5.58 20.33
C ASN A 89 10.60 -7.05 19.90
N GLU A 90 10.45 -7.31 18.61
CA GLU A 90 10.26 -8.65 18.06
C GLU A 90 11.47 -9.55 18.32
N SER A 91 11.21 -10.85 18.50
CA SER A 91 12.25 -11.86 18.72
C SER A 91 13.23 -11.96 17.55
N THR A 92 14.46 -12.42 17.86
CA THR A 92 15.50 -12.62 16.84
C THR A 92 15.10 -13.67 15.82
N ASP A 93 14.44 -14.75 16.25
CA ASP A 93 13.95 -15.82 15.37
C ASP A 93 13.00 -15.29 14.29
N VAL A 94 12.01 -14.50 14.69
CA VAL A 94 11.07 -13.86 13.76
C VAL A 94 11.82 -12.90 12.83
N LYS A 95 12.74 -12.08 13.37
CA LYS A 95 13.56 -11.18 12.54
C LYS A 95 14.36 -11.95 11.50
N ASP A 96 14.95 -13.09 11.86
CA ASP A 96 15.74 -13.94 10.98
C ASP A 96 14.88 -14.64 9.93
N HIS A 97 13.68 -15.10 10.30
CA HIS A 97 12.69 -15.60 9.34
C HIS A 97 12.42 -14.57 8.23
N TYR A 98 12.16 -13.31 8.58
CA TYR A 98 11.91 -12.27 7.59
C TYR A 98 13.17 -11.84 6.81
N LYS A 99 14.37 -11.96 7.39
CA LYS A 99 15.63 -11.78 6.65
C LYS A 99 15.79 -12.85 5.56
N THR A 100 15.54 -14.12 5.88
CA THR A 100 15.58 -15.23 4.92
C THR A 100 14.57 -15.04 3.80
N LEU A 101 13.33 -14.64 4.12
CA LEU A 101 12.32 -14.32 3.10
C LEU A 101 12.73 -13.14 2.21
N ALA A 102 13.32 -12.08 2.78
CA ALA A 102 13.80 -10.94 2.01
C ALA A 102 14.95 -11.34 1.06
N ALA A 103 15.87 -12.19 1.53
CA ALA A 103 16.95 -12.73 0.70
C ALA A 103 16.39 -13.54 -0.49
N ALA A 104 15.43 -14.42 -0.24
CA ALA A 104 14.77 -15.19 -1.30
C ALA A 104 14.05 -14.29 -2.33
N LYS A 105 13.35 -13.23 -1.85
CA LYS A 105 12.72 -12.24 -2.74
C LYS A 105 13.76 -11.46 -3.56
N ALA A 106 14.88 -11.08 -2.96
CA ALA A 106 15.97 -10.39 -3.64
C ALA A 106 16.62 -11.28 -4.70
N GLN A 107 16.85 -12.56 -4.40
CA GLN A 107 17.38 -13.53 -5.36
C GLN A 107 16.42 -13.71 -6.55
N LYS A 108 15.14 -14.00 -6.30
CA LYS A 108 14.12 -14.14 -7.36
C LYS A 108 14.00 -12.88 -8.20
N HIS A 109 14.13 -11.71 -7.59
CA HIS A 109 14.14 -10.43 -8.31
C HIS A 109 15.38 -10.31 -9.21
N LYS A 110 16.56 -10.69 -8.74
CA LYS A 110 17.80 -10.68 -9.53
C LYS A 110 17.74 -11.65 -10.71
N GLU A 111 17.18 -12.84 -10.51
CA GLU A 111 16.96 -13.83 -11.59
C GLU A 111 15.98 -13.31 -12.64
N ARG A 112 14.87 -12.69 -12.20
CA ARG A 112 13.85 -12.14 -13.11
C ARG A 112 14.33 -10.87 -13.84
N TYR A 113 15.10 -10.04 -13.17
CA TYR A 113 15.55 -8.75 -13.68
C TYR A 113 17.08 -8.64 -13.55
N PRO A 114 17.85 -9.37 -14.36
CA PRO A 114 19.32 -9.41 -14.27
C PRO A 114 19.97 -8.04 -14.52
N ASN A 115 19.32 -7.19 -15.33
CA ASN A 115 19.78 -5.83 -15.65
C ASN A 115 19.17 -4.76 -14.73
N TYR A 116 18.50 -5.16 -13.64
CA TYR A 116 17.90 -4.20 -12.72
C TYR A 116 18.96 -3.36 -12.01
N LYS A 117 18.79 -2.04 -12.07
CA LYS A 117 19.60 -1.09 -11.32
C LYS A 117 18.71 -0.08 -10.63
N PHE A 118 18.79 -0.01 -9.31
CA PHE A 118 18.09 1.01 -8.55
C PHE A 118 18.68 2.39 -8.86
N ARG A 119 17.82 3.31 -9.31
CA ARG A 119 18.16 4.72 -9.49
C ARG A 119 17.32 5.52 -8.51
N ALA A 120 17.96 6.09 -7.50
CA ALA A 120 17.29 7.04 -6.62
C ALA A 120 16.90 8.28 -7.45
N SER A 121 15.60 8.50 -7.62
CA SER A 121 15.11 9.74 -8.22
C SER A 121 15.51 10.89 -7.30
N LYS A 122 16.29 11.85 -7.83
CA LYS A 122 16.53 13.13 -7.17
C LYS A 122 15.24 13.96 -7.27
N HIS A 123 14.21 13.57 -6.54
CA HIS A 123 13.07 14.46 -6.34
C HIS A 123 13.56 15.63 -5.50
N GLY A 124 13.86 16.76 -6.18
CA GLY A 124 14.06 18.09 -5.63
C GLY A 124 14.70 18.15 -4.25
N GLY A 125 15.98 17.81 -4.15
CA GLY A 125 16.73 17.96 -2.91
C GLY A 125 16.77 19.44 -2.51
N LYS A 126 15.92 19.84 -1.56
CA LYS A 126 16.32 20.87 -0.58
C LYS A 126 17.36 20.24 0.36
N GLY A 127 18.57 19.99 -0.13
CA GLY A 127 19.77 20.13 0.72
C GLY A 127 20.06 21.63 0.85
N PRO A 128 20.68 22.17 1.92
CA PRO A 128 21.37 21.58 3.08
C PRO A 128 20.62 21.77 4.43
N ALA A 129 19.45 22.42 4.45
CA ALA A 129 18.79 22.88 5.67
C ALA A 129 18.45 21.77 6.69
N LYS A 130 18.12 20.54 6.25
CA LYS A 130 17.80 19.45 7.19
C LYS A 130 19.04 18.85 7.85
N ARG A 131 20.21 18.88 7.19
CA ARG A 131 21.47 18.42 7.80
C ARG A 131 21.97 19.44 8.81
N GLU A 132 21.87 20.73 8.49
CA GLU A 132 22.19 21.84 9.40
C GLU A 132 21.24 21.89 10.60
N LEU A 133 19.94 21.64 10.41
CA LEU A 133 18.98 21.56 11.52
C LEU A 133 19.28 20.36 12.45
N LEU A 134 19.65 19.20 11.89
CA LEU A 134 20.01 18.03 12.67
C LEU A 134 21.35 18.18 13.39
N SER A 135 22.35 18.84 12.78
CA SER A 135 23.62 19.16 13.45
C SER A 135 23.43 20.23 14.52
N PHE A 136 22.58 21.23 14.29
CA PHE A 136 22.23 22.25 15.27
C PHE A 136 21.52 21.66 16.49
N ILE A 137 20.51 20.79 16.29
CA ILE A 137 19.83 20.08 17.39
C ILE A 137 20.79 19.15 18.14
N ALA A 138 21.73 18.49 17.45
CA ALA A 138 22.73 17.64 18.10
C ALA A 138 23.77 18.42 18.92
N SER A 139 23.97 19.71 18.63
CA SER A 139 24.84 20.62 19.40
C SER A 139 24.12 21.35 20.53
N ALA A 140 22.79 21.43 20.49
CA ALA A 140 22.00 22.02 21.55
C ALA A 140 21.89 21.01 22.71
N SER A 141 22.50 21.38 23.85
CA SER A 141 22.48 20.57 25.07
C SER A 141 21.04 20.17 25.44
N PRO A 142 20.77 18.90 25.81
CA PRO A 142 19.43 18.39 26.10
C PRO A 142 18.67 19.15 27.21
N ASP A 143 19.36 19.95 28.02
CA ASP A 143 18.76 20.74 29.10
C ASP A 143 17.94 21.96 28.63
N ALA A 144 18.02 22.36 27.36
CA ALA A 144 17.34 23.58 26.88
C ALA A 144 15.85 23.39 26.53
N ILE A 145 15.34 22.15 26.39
CA ILE A 145 13.98 21.90 25.89
C ILE A 145 12.91 21.95 27.00
N LEU A 146 13.29 21.89 28.28
CA LEU A 146 12.32 21.88 29.40
C LEU A 146 12.03 23.26 30.03
N ALA A 147 12.70 24.33 29.59
CA ALA A 147 12.56 25.65 30.21
C ALA A 147 11.49 26.57 29.59
N SER A 148 10.56 26.04 28.78
CA SER A 148 9.47 26.85 28.17
C SER A 148 8.11 26.14 28.23
N MET A 149 7.74 25.66 29.42
CA MET A 149 6.35 25.36 29.80
C MET A 149 6.06 25.96 31.16
#